data_AF-A0A3D2KTR4-F1
#
_entry.id   AF-A0A3D2KTR4-F1
#
_cell.length_a   1.000
_cell.length_b   1.000
_cell.length_c   1.000
_cell.angle_alpha   90.00
_cell.angle_beta   90.00
_cell.angle_gamma   90.00
#
_symmetry.space_group_name_H-M   'P 1'
#
loop_
_entity.id
_entity.type
_entity.pdbx_description
1 polymer ?
#
loop_
_entity_poly.entity_id
_entity_poly.type
_entity_poly.pdbx_seq_one_letter_code
_entity_poly.pdbx_strand_id
1 'polypeptide(L)'
;LVIDIKAGLQVLDGEKAVGYLRYRGGLSDVDRIKRQQKFLEALKHKLFSLGAIAKVPSLIAEIADCVDTNMTPGEMLSYARLAMKVEMPNVRMDVLPGDIRTIEDPGRPPLSYYVVREDECAELVDILIWGVDREANAEITVEVLNGTEVPGLAGFFAAELRRQGFDVVSVADADRHDLTVTEIIDRSRDDDKLRRLSQAVLRYMPLAELGRARAVRGRPEFTVIVGQDYAAYVESRGEESTGD
;
A
#
# COMPACT_ATOMS: atom_id res chain seq x y z
N LEU A 1 -21.45 -6.76 29.94
CA LEU A 1 -20.00 -6.49 30.05
C LEU A 1 -19.84 -5.18 30.83
N VAL A 2 -19.17 -5.18 31.97
CA VAL A 2 -18.82 -3.94 32.70
C VAL A 2 -17.35 -3.66 32.40
N ILE A 3 -17.05 -2.51 31.79
CA ILE A 3 -15.68 -2.07 31.53
C ILE A 3 -15.39 -0.92 32.51
N ASP A 4 -14.61 -1.19 33.56
CA ASP A 4 -14.16 -0.16 34.51
C ASP A 4 -12.64 -0.02 34.43
N ILE A 5 -12.18 0.89 33.56
CA ILE A 5 -10.77 1.22 33.39
C ILE A 5 -10.61 2.70 33.74
N LYS A 6 -9.88 2.98 34.83
CA LYS A 6 -9.67 4.36 35.30
C LYS A 6 -8.80 5.18 34.34
N ALA A 7 -8.80 6.50 34.47
CA ALA A 7 -7.84 7.33 33.76
C ALA A 7 -6.41 7.12 34.31
N GLY A 8 -5.40 7.23 33.45
CA GLY A 8 -3.98 7.13 33.84
C GLY A 8 -3.25 5.95 33.21
N LEU A 9 -1.94 5.87 33.47
CA LEU A 9 -1.08 4.77 33.01
C LEU A 9 -1.42 3.50 33.77
N GLN A 10 -1.73 2.43 33.05
CA GLN A 10 -2.10 1.13 33.62
C GLN A 10 -1.52 -0.01 32.80
N VAL A 11 -1.16 -1.09 33.48
CA VAL A 11 -0.84 -2.38 32.85
C VAL A 11 -2.12 -3.20 32.79
N LEU A 12 -2.56 -3.53 31.58
CA LEU A 12 -3.78 -4.30 31.36
C LEU A 12 -3.43 -5.79 31.17
N ASP A 13 -4.19 -6.65 31.83
CA ASP A 13 -4.26 -8.08 31.51
C ASP A 13 -5.10 -8.31 30.24
N GLY A 14 -5.15 -9.56 29.76
CA GLY A 14 -5.85 -9.90 28.52
C GLY A 14 -7.35 -9.55 28.53
N GLU A 15 -8.03 -9.81 29.65
CA GLU A 15 -9.45 -9.51 29.80
C GLU A 15 -9.72 -8.01 29.74
N LYS A 16 -8.96 -7.20 30.49
CA LYS A 16 -9.08 -5.73 30.46
C LYS A 16 -8.65 -5.14 29.13
N ALA A 17 -7.66 -5.70 28.45
CA ALA A 17 -7.24 -5.27 27.12
C ALA A 17 -8.36 -5.48 26.10
N VAL A 18 -9.03 -6.63 26.11
CA VAL A 18 -10.21 -6.89 25.27
C VAL A 18 -11.34 -5.91 25.60
N GLY A 19 -11.60 -5.67 26.89
CA GLY A 19 -12.57 -4.66 27.33
C GLY A 19 -12.26 -3.26 26.81
N TYR A 20 -11.00 -2.83 26.92
CA TYR A 20 -10.51 -1.55 26.42
C TYR A 20 -10.72 -1.38 24.91
N LEU A 21 -10.37 -2.41 24.12
CA LEU A 21 -10.50 -2.41 22.66
C LEU A 21 -11.96 -2.44 22.19
N ARG A 22 -12.84 -3.12 22.94
CA ARG A 22 -14.27 -3.25 22.62
C ARG A 22 -15.14 -2.11 23.14
N TYR A 23 -14.58 -1.19 23.92
CA TYR A 23 -15.35 -0.07 24.48
C TYR A 23 -15.90 0.85 23.37
N ARG A 24 -17.21 1.13 23.43
CA ARG A 24 -17.98 1.93 22.45
C ARG A 24 -18.72 3.13 23.04
N GLY A 25 -18.40 3.58 24.25
CA GLY A 25 -19.12 4.69 24.91
C GLY A 25 -18.71 6.12 24.51
N GLY A 26 -18.01 6.30 23.38
CA GLY A 26 -17.59 7.61 22.86
C GLY A 26 -18.42 8.05 21.65
N LEU A 27 -18.18 9.27 21.14
CA LEU A 27 -18.99 9.90 20.09
C LEU A 27 -18.69 9.39 18.67
N SER A 28 -17.63 8.60 18.45
CA SER A 28 -17.33 8.07 17.11
C SER A 28 -16.44 6.83 17.09
N ASP A 29 -16.46 6.14 15.95
CA ASP A 29 -15.55 5.04 15.61
C ASP A 29 -14.07 5.49 15.58
N VAL A 30 -13.79 6.79 15.43
CA VAL A 30 -12.44 7.38 15.48
C VAL A 30 -11.80 7.18 16.85
N ASP A 31 -12.57 7.29 17.94
CA ASP A 31 -12.05 7.07 19.29
C ASP A 31 -11.67 5.60 19.52
N ARG A 32 -12.36 4.67 18.85
CA ARG A 32 -12.03 3.24 18.89
C ARG A 32 -10.71 2.98 18.16
N ILE A 33 -10.49 3.61 17.02
CA ILE A 33 -9.25 3.48 16.23
C ILE A 33 -8.05 4.02 17.00
N LYS A 34 -8.18 5.17 17.66
CA LYS A 34 -7.12 5.71 18.54
C LYS A 34 -6.77 4.74 19.68
N ARG A 35 -7.76 4.06 20.26
CA ARG A 35 -7.52 3.03 21.28
C ARG A 35 -6.77 1.83 20.71
N GLN A 36 -7.12 1.38 19.51
CA GLN A 36 -6.45 0.28 18.82
C GLN A 36 -4.99 0.63 18.48
N GLN A 37 -4.73 1.82 17.95
CA GLN A 37 -3.38 2.35 17.73
C GLN A 37 -2.53 2.34 19.00
N LYS A 38 -3.06 2.92 20.08
CA LYS A 38 -2.39 2.96 21.38
C LYS A 38 -2.12 1.56 21.94
N PHE A 39 -3.04 0.61 21.73
CA PHE A 39 -2.83 -0.78 22.12
C PHE A 39 -1.70 -1.44 21.33
N LEU A 40 -1.65 -1.25 20.01
CA LEU A 40 -0.57 -1.79 19.16
C LEU A 40 0.80 -1.22 19.54
N GLU A 41 0.86 0.08 19.85
CA GLU A 41 2.06 0.74 20.37
C GLU A 41 2.51 0.13 21.71
N ALA A 42 1.59 -0.02 22.67
CA ALA A 42 1.89 -0.65 23.96
C ALA A 42 2.30 -2.12 23.81
N LEU A 43 1.64 -2.87 22.93
CA LEU A 43 1.96 -4.26 22.61
C LEU A 43 3.37 -4.39 22.05
N LYS A 44 3.73 -3.54 21.07
CA LYS A 44 5.07 -3.49 20.50
C LYS A 44 6.13 -3.19 21.56
N HIS A 45 5.92 -2.17 22.40
CA HIS A 45 6.82 -1.86 23.51
C HIS A 45 6.99 -3.05 24.46
N LYS A 46 5.92 -3.80 24.72
CA LYS A 46 5.97 -4.99 25.57
C LYS A 46 6.74 -6.13 24.90
N LEU A 47 6.44 -6.45 23.64
CA LEU A 47 7.08 -7.52 22.86
C LEU A 47 8.57 -7.28 22.64
N PHE A 48 8.98 -6.01 22.51
CA PHE A 48 10.37 -5.63 22.24
C PHE A 48 11.09 -4.99 23.43
N SER A 49 10.55 -5.16 24.64
CA SER A 49 11.28 -4.85 25.86
C SER A 49 12.46 -5.81 26.05
N LEU A 50 13.57 -5.33 26.64
CA LEU A 50 14.74 -6.15 26.97
C LEU A 50 14.28 -7.35 27.83
N GLY A 51 14.42 -8.56 27.29
CA GLY A 51 13.99 -9.83 27.91
C GLY A 51 12.76 -10.49 27.27
N ALA A 52 11.87 -9.74 26.60
CA ALA A 52 10.73 -10.31 25.87
C ALA A 52 11.14 -10.86 24.48
N ILE A 53 12.18 -10.29 23.87
CA ILE A 53 12.69 -10.73 22.55
C ILE A 53 13.10 -12.21 22.52
N ALA A 54 13.65 -12.72 23.64
CA ALA A 54 14.05 -14.12 23.78
C ALA A 54 12.84 -15.07 23.80
N LYS A 55 11.65 -14.56 24.14
CA LYS A 55 10.39 -15.32 24.20
C LYS A 55 9.59 -15.26 22.89
N VAL A 56 10.02 -14.45 21.91
CA VAL A 56 9.28 -14.29 20.64
C VAL A 56 9.03 -15.64 19.94
N PRO A 57 10.00 -16.58 19.85
CA PRO A 57 9.72 -17.87 19.22
C PRO A 57 8.65 -18.69 19.94
N SER A 58 8.64 -18.73 21.29
CA SER A 58 7.61 -19.46 22.04
C SER A 58 6.25 -18.80 21.95
N LEU A 59 6.21 -17.46 21.94
CA LEU A 59 4.97 -16.71 21.74
C LEU A 59 4.37 -16.93 20.35
N ILE A 60 5.21 -17.01 19.31
CA ILE A 60 4.74 -17.33 17.94
C ILE A 60 4.08 -18.71 17.90
N ALA A 61 4.65 -19.71 18.56
CA ALA A 61 4.05 -21.05 18.64
C ALA A 61 2.66 -21.00 19.31
N GLU A 62 2.54 -20.32 20.46
CA GLU A 62 1.25 -20.15 21.15
C GLU A 62 0.23 -19.37 20.32
N ILE A 63 0.66 -18.32 19.60
CA ILE A 63 -0.20 -17.50 18.75
C ILE A 63 -0.70 -18.29 17.54
N ALA A 64 0.16 -19.09 16.91
CA ALA A 64 -0.20 -19.89 15.74
C ALA A 64 -1.31 -20.91 16.06
N ASP A 65 -1.37 -21.42 17.29
CA ASP A 65 -2.43 -22.33 17.74
C ASP A 65 -3.76 -21.61 18.06
N CYS A 66 -3.72 -20.29 18.25
CA CYS A 66 -4.85 -19.47 18.69
C CYS A 66 -5.43 -18.53 17.62
N VAL A 67 -4.75 -18.41 16.47
CA VAL A 67 -5.10 -17.45 15.41
C VAL A 67 -5.21 -18.18 14.07
N ASP A 68 -6.33 -17.99 13.39
CA ASP A 68 -6.49 -18.43 12.01
C ASP A 68 -5.67 -17.52 11.07
N THR A 69 -4.67 -18.09 10.41
CA THR A 69 -3.71 -17.35 9.59
C THR A 69 -3.06 -18.24 8.54
N ASN A 70 -2.74 -17.66 7.39
CA ASN A 70 -1.97 -18.30 6.34
C ASN A 70 -0.45 -18.13 6.51
N MET A 71 0.01 -17.45 7.57
CA MET A 71 1.43 -17.27 7.85
C MET A 71 2.03 -18.53 8.48
N THR A 72 3.16 -18.96 7.95
CA THR A 72 4.00 -19.96 8.61
C THR A 72 4.70 -19.35 9.84
N PRO A 73 5.09 -20.16 10.85
CA PRO A 73 5.86 -19.66 11.99
C PRO A 73 7.16 -18.95 11.60
N GLY A 74 7.79 -19.35 10.48
CA GLY A 74 8.98 -18.70 9.95
C GLY A 74 8.71 -17.30 9.38
N GLU A 75 7.57 -17.12 8.68
CA GLU A 75 7.12 -15.81 8.22
C GLU A 75 6.76 -14.90 9.39
N MET A 76 6.04 -15.43 10.40
CA MET A 76 5.73 -14.67 11.62
C MET A 76 7.00 -14.15 12.31
N LEU A 77 8.04 -14.98 12.42
CA LEU A 77 9.32 -14.57 13.00
C LEU A 77 10.01 -13.51 12.14
N SER A 78 9.94 -13.64 10.82
CA SER A 78 10.53 -12.68 9.88
C SER A 78 9.83 -11.32 9.98
N TYR A 79 8.49 -11.30 10.03
CA TYR A 79 7.71 -10.08 10.24
C TYR A 79 7.90 -9.49 11.62
N ALA A 80 8.03 -10.31 12.68
CA ALA A 80 8.35 -9.83 14.01
C ALA A 80 9.71 -9.09 14.03
N ARG A 81 10.71 -9.61 13.32
CA ARG A 81 12.02 -8.94 13.16
C ARG A 81 11.93 -7.64 12.36
N LEU A 82 11.07 -7.57 11.35
CA LEU A 82 10.81 -6.33 10.62
C LEU A 82 10.11 -5.30 11.52
N ALA A 83 9.08 -5.72 12.26
CA ALA A 83 8.33 -4.85 13.17
C ALA A 83 9.20 -4.23 14.29
N MET A 84 10.31 -4.86 14.65
CA MET A 84 11.32 -4.27 15.56
C MET A 84 12.02 -3.04 14.97
N LYS A 85 12.17 -2.98 13.65
CA LYS A 85 12.85 -1.89 12.94
C LYS A 85 11.91 -0.76 12.56
N VAL A 86 10.61 -1.02 12.50
CA VAL A 86 9.60 0.00 12.24
C VAL A 86 9.48 0.90 13.46
N GLU A 87 9.40 2.21 13.30
CA GLU A 87 9.09 3.15 14.38
C GLU A 87 7.60 3.48 14.36
N MET A 88 6.91 3.46 15.52
CA MET A 88 5.45 3.70 15.53
C MET A 88 5.03 5.08 15.04
N PRO A 89 5.79 6.18 15.27
CA PRO A 89 5.50 7.48 14.67
C PRO A 89 5.46 7.45 13.12
N ASN A 90 6.10 6.46 12.50
CA ASN A 90 6.14 6.29 11.05
C ASN A 90 5.05 5.34 10.52
N VAL A 91 4.22 4.76 11.40
CA VAL A 91 3.08 3.93 11.02
C VAL A 91 1.87 4.82 10.81
N ARG A 92 1.44 4.94 9.56
CA ARG A 92 0.19 5.62 9.20
C ARG A 92 -0.96 4.63 9.26
N MET A 93 -2.06 5.04 9.85
CA MET A 93 -3.32 4.30 9.84
C MET A 93 -4.44 5.28 9.55
N ASP A 94 -5.41 4.85 8.76
CA ASP A 94 -6.54 5.67 8.35
C ASP A 94 -7.79 4.81 8.20
N VAL A 95 -8.93 5.45 7.97
CA VAL A 95 -10.22 4.83 7.68
C VAL A 95 -10.53 5.01 6.21
N LEU A 96 -11.01 3.96 5.56
CA LEU A 96 -11.53 4.08 4.20
C LEU A 96 -12.61 5.17 4.15
N PRO A 97 -12.47 6.22 3.34
CA PRO A 97 -13.44 7.30 3.27
C PRO A 97 -14.81 6.78 2.84
N GLY A 98 -15.87 7.26 3.49
CA GLY A 98 -17.22 6.75 3.25
C GLY A 98 -18.26 7.26 4.25
N ASP A 99 -19.51 6.94 3.94
CA ASP A 99 -20.68 7.40 4.67
C ASP A 99 -21.57 6.24 5.09
N ILE A 100 -22.23 6.38 6.24
CA ILE A 100 -23.28 5.45 6.63
C ILE A 100 -24.53 5.76 5.82
N ARG A 101 -25.04 4.78 5.07
CA ARG A 101 -26.31 4.88 4.34
C ARG A 101 -27.26 3.75 4.70
N THR A 102 -28.53 4.09 4.81
CA THR A 102 -29.59 3.09 4.86
C THR A 102 -29.92 2.65 3.44
N ILE A 103 -29.78 1.35 3.16
CA ILE A 103 -30.11 0.74 1.87
C ILE A 103 -31.39 -0.07 2.05
N GLU A 104 -32.32 0.11 1.11
CA GLU A 104 -33.60 -0.61 1.05
C GLU A 104 -33.53 -1.70 -0.03
N ASP A 105 -33.59 -2.95 0.38
CA ASP A 105 -33.69 -4.10 -0.53
C ASP A 105 -35.14 -4.61 -0.59
N PRO A 106 -35.70 -4.87 -1.79
CA PRO A 106 -37.05 -5.42 -1.90
C PRO A 106 -37.22 -6.71 -1.09
N GLY A 107 -38.21 -6.73 -0.20
CA GLY A 107 -38.50 -7.88 0.67
C GLY A 107 -37.63 -8.00 1.92
N ARG A 108 -36.79 -7.00 2.24
CA ARG A 108 -36.00 -6.95 3.47
C ARG A 108 -36.22 -5.63 4.23
N PRO A 109 -36.07 -5.62 5.56
CA PRO A 109 -36.04 -4.37 6.30
C PRO A 109 -34.83 -3.52 5.88
N PRO A 110 -34.93 -2.18 5.92
CA PRO A 110 -33.79 -1.31 5.63
C PRO A 110 -32.60 -1.61 6.54
N LEU A 111 -31.41 -1.68 5.97
CA LEU A 111 -30.17 -1.96 6.70
C LEU A 111 -29.17 -0.83 6.52
N SER A 112 -28.36 -0.62 7.55
CA SER A 112 -27.30 0.41 7.56
C SER A 112 -26.01 -0.18 7.00
N TYR A 113 -25.47 0.44 5.95
CA TYR A 113 -24.22 0.10 5.30
C TYR A 113 -23.22 1.24 5.43
N TYR A 114 -21.92 0.91 5.50
CA TYR A 114 -20.86 1.88 5.28
C TYR A 114 -20.49 1.85 3.80
N VAL A 115 -20.88 2.90 3.07
CA VAL A 115 -20.65 3.01 1.62
C VAL A 115 -19.39 3.82 1.41
N VAL A 116 -18.36 3.17 0.88
CA VAL A 116 -17.07 3.81 0.59
C VAL A 116 -17.18 4.80 -0.57
N ARG A 117 -16.35 5.84 -0.54
CA ARG A 117 -16.15 6.77 -1.65
C ARG A 117 -14.94 6.29 -2.45
N GLU A 118 -15.21 5.63 -3.57
CA GLU A 118 -14.19 4.87 -4.32
C GLU A 118 -12.98 5.70 -4.74
N ASP A 119 -13.19 6.92 -5.25
CA ASP A 119 -12.10 7.82 -5.67
C ASP A 119 -11.16 8.18 -4.51
N GLU A 120 -11.72 8.53 -3.35
CA GLU A 120 -10.94 8.87 -2.16
C GLU A 120 -10.26 7.64 -1.55
N CYS A 121 -10.89 6.47 -1.63
CA CYS A 121 -10.27 5.20 -1.27
C CYS A 121 -9.07 4.87 -2.16
N ALA A 122 -9.18 5.11 -3.47
CA ALA A 122 -8.08 4.87 -4.41
C ALA A 122 -6.88 5.78 -4.08
N GLU A 123 -7.12 7.05 -3.76
CA GLU A 123 -6.08 7.97 -3.30
C GLU A 123 -5.43 7.50 -1.99
N LEU A 124 -6.24 7.05 -1.02
CA LEU A 124 -5.73 6.56 0.24
C LEU A 124 -4.87 5.30 0.07
N VAL A 125 -5.25 4.39 -0.84
CA VAL A 125 -4.47 3.20 -1.19
C VAL A 125 -3.15 3.57 -1.85
N ASP A 126 -3.15 4.54 -2.77
CA ASP A 126 -1.90 5.05 -3.36
C ASP A 126 -0.93 5.55 -2.28
N ILE A 127 -1.42 6.29 -1.29
CA ILE A 127 -0.57 6.86 -0.23
C ILE A 127 -0.12 5.80 0.77
N LEU A 128 -1.04 4.99 1.30
CA LEU A 128 -0.75 4.10 2.44
C LEU A 128 -0.11 2.77 2.03
N ILE A 129 -0.53 2.21 0.89
CA ILE A 129 -0.09 0.89 0.45
C ILE A 129 1.09 1.02 -0.51
N TRP A 130 0.94 1.93 -1.49
CA TRP A 130 1.93 2.09 -2.54
C TRP A 130 2.98 3.16 -2.23
N GLY A 131 2.81 3.93 -1.15
CA GLY A 131 3.77 4.95 -0.73
C GLY A 131 3.92 6.10 -1.72
N VAL A 132 2.89 6.38 -2.51
CA VAL A 132 2.91 7.43 -3.54
C VAL A 132 2.97 8.79 -2.86
N ASP A 133 4.00 9.55 -3.21
CA ASP A 133 4.26 10.90 -2.72
C ASP A 133 4.37 11.83 -3.92
N ARG A 134 3.21 12.41 -4.25
CA ARG A 134 2.95 13.16 -5.49
C ARG A 134 3.79 14.44 -5.57
N GLU A 135 4.05 15.07 -4.43
CA GLU A 135 4.83 16.30 -4.37
C GLU A 135 6.29 16.03 -4.73
N ALA A 136 6.90 15.01 -4.12
CA ALA A 136 8.26 14.62 -4.47
C ALA A 136 8.35 14.04 -5.90
N ASN A 137 7.32 13.32 -6.36
CA ASN A 137 7.29 12.77 -7.71
C ASN A 137 7.20 13.86 -8.80
N ALA A 138 6.67 15.05 -8.49
CA ALA A 138 6.53 16.15 -9.44
C ALA A 138 7.88 16.71 -9.93
N GLU A 139 8.97 16.45 -9.19
CA GLU A 139 10.34 16.82 -9.58
C GLU A 139 11.04 15.76 -10.45
N ILE A 140 10.33 14.70 -10.86
CA ILE A 140 10.87 13.56 -11.60
C ILE A 140 10.34 13.58 -13.03
N THR A 141 11.22 13.86 -13.98
CA THR A 141 10.87 13.90 -15.41
C THR A 141 10.98 12.53 -16.07
N VAL A 142 9.90 12.10 -16.72
CA VAL A 142 9.79 10.77 -17.35
C VAL A 142 9.33 10.89 -18.80
N GLU A 143 9.98 10.14 -19.68
CA GLU A 143 9.44 9.81 -21.00
C GLU A 143 8.90 8.39 -20.99
N VAL A 144 7.74 8.19 -21.62
CA VAL A 144 7.13 6.86 -21.76
C VAL A 144 7.12 6.48 -23.23
N LEU A 145 7.74 5.35 -23.57
CA LEU A 145 7.82 4.84 -24.93
C LEU A 145 7.04 3.53 -25.05
N ASN A 146 6.39 3.32 -26.20
CA ASN A 146 5.72 2.07 -26.52
C ASN A 146 6.70 1.10 -27.17
N GLY A 147 7.06 0.03 -26.46
CA GLY A 147 7.91 -1.04 -26.97
C GLY A 147 7.13 -2.22 -27.56
N THR A 148 5.84 -2.06 -27.86
CA THR A 148 4.95 -3.14 -28.34
C THR A 148 4.24 -2.78 -29.64
N GLU A 149 3.69 -3.77 -30.33
CA GLU A 149 2.79 -3.55 -31.47
C GLU A 149 1.38 -3.08 -31.07
N VAL A 150 1.05 -3.07 -29.77
CA VAL A 150 -0.27 -2.65 -29.28
C VAL A 150 -0.30 -1.12 -29.17
N PRO A 151 -1.13 -0.43 -29.96
CA PRO A 151 -1.14 1.03 -29.96
C PRO A 151 -1.70 1.61 -28.66
N GLY A 152 -1.14 2.72 -28.21
CA GLY A 152 -1.67 3.51 -27.09
C GLY A 152 -1.24 3.09 -25.69
N LEU A 153 -0.52 1.96 -25.52
CA LEU A 153 -0.06 1.49 -24.20
C LEU A 153 0.79 2.52 -23.46
N ALA A 154 1.72 3.19 -24.15
CA ALA A 154 2.53 4.25 -23.54
C ALA A 154 1.66 5.41 -23.03
N GLY A 155 0.56 5.73 -23.71
CA GLY A 155 -0.40 6.74 -23.29
C GLY A 155 -1.15 6.34 -22.02
N PHE A 156 -1.61 5.09 -21.93
CA PHE A 156 -2.27 4.56 -20.73
C PHE A 156 -1.33 4.56 -19.54
N PHE A 157 -0.08 4.10 -19.72
CA PHE A 157 0.88 4.08 -18.63
C PHE A 157 1.33 5.50 -18.22
N ALA A 158 1.47 6.41 -19.19
CA ALA A 158 1.75 7.82 -18.91
C ALA A 158 0.63 8.47 -18.07
N ALA A 159 -0.64 8.13 -18.31
CA ALA A 159 -1.74 8.60 -17.48
C ALA A 159 -1.63 8.10 -16.04
N GLU A 160 -1.21 6.85 -15.84
CA GLU A 160 -0.99 6.27 -14.51
C GLU A 160 0.20 6.94 -13.77
N LEU A 161 1.33 7.16 -14.45
CA LEU A 161 2.45 7.91 -13.86
C LEU A 161 2.06 9.34 -13.50
N ARG A 162 1.30 10.05 -14.34
CA ARG A 162 0.77 11.38 -14.01
C ARG A 162 -0.19 11.33 -12.82
N ARG A 163 -1.04 10.30 -12.75
CA ARG A 163 -1.91 10.03 -11.59
C ARG A 163 -1.09 9.74 -10.34
N GLN A 164 0.18 9.39 -10.42
CA GLN A 164 1.06 9.25 -9.24
C GLN A 164 1.93 10.48 -8.99
N GLY A 165 1.76 11.55 -9.77
CA GLY A 165 2.43 12.84 -9.60
C GLY A 165 3.72 13.02 -10.41
N PHE A 166 4.10 12.08 -11.26
CA PHE A 166 5.31 12.21 -12.10
C PHE A 166 5.11 13.23 -13.24
N ASP A 167 6.17 13.96 -13.59
CA ASP A 167 6.19 14.85 -14.75
C ASP A 167 6.50 14.06 -16.03
N VAL A 168 5.44 13.56 -16.68
CA VAL A 168 5.59 12.85 -17.96
C VAL A 168 5.68 13.85 -19.11
N VAL A 169 6.92 14.13 -19.53
CA VAL A 169 7.28 15.17 -20.51
C VAL A 169 7.16 14.74 -21.97
N SER A 170 7.15 13.43 -22.24
CA SER A 170 7.07 12.86 -23.59
C SER A 170 6.38 11.50 -23.58
N VAL A 171 5.56 11.24 -24.60
CA VAL A 171 4.94 9.94 -24.88
C VAL A 171 5.10 9.66 -26.37
N ALA A 172 5.73 8.53 -26.72
CA ALA A 172 6.01 8.17 -28.11
C ALA A 172 6.11 6.65 -28.28
N ASP A 173 6.40 6.19 -29.50
CA ASP A 173 6.78 4.80 -29.77
C ASP A 173 8.30 4.64 -29.66
N ALA A 174 8.75 3.46 -29.24
CA ALA A 174 10.17 3.12 -29.20
C ALA A 174 10.68 2.71 -30.60
N ASP A 175 12.01 2.70 -30.78
CA ASP A 175 12.62 2.26 -32.04
C ASP A 175 12.34 0.78 -32.36
N ARG A 176 12.01 -0.03 -31.33
CA ARG A 176 11.70 -1.46 -31.43
C ARG A 176 10.38 -1.77 -30.71
N HIS A 177 9.64 -2.73 -31.24
CA HIS A 177 8.26 -3.04 -30.83
C HIS A 177 8.08 -4.49 -30.34
N ASP A 178 9.20 -5.18 -30.08
CA ASP A 178 9.27 -6.58 -29.67
C ASP A 178 9.67 -6.75 -28.19
N LEU A 179 9.52 -5.71 -27.35
CA LEU A 179 9.85 -5.81 -25.92
C LEU A 179 8.84 -6.71 -25.22
N THR A 180 9.32 -7.81 -24.68
CA THR A 180 8.51 -8.72 -23.87
C THR A 180 8.31 -8.21 -22.44
N VAL A 181 9.29 -7.48 -21.91
CA VAL A 181 9.31 -6.96 -20.54
C VAL A 181 9.53 -5.45 -20.58
N THR A 182 8.86 -4.74 -19.68
CA THR A 182 9.00 -3.29 -19.54
C THR A 182 10.39 -2.92 -19.03
N GLU A 183 11.01 -1.90 -19.63
CA GLU A 183 12.36 -1.45 -19.27
C GLU A 183 12.30 -0.05 -18.62
N ILE A 184 13.07 0.14 -17.55
CA ILE A 184 13.33 1.45 -16.92
C ILE A 184 14.76 1.86 -17.23
N ILE A 185 14.95 3.00 -17.88
CA ILE A 185 16.28 3.56 -18.17
C ILE A 185 16.53 4.76 -17.27
N ASP A 186 17.47 4.63 -16.33
CA ASP A 186 17.88 5.70 -15.42
C ASP A 186 19.03 6.56 -16.00
N ARG A 187 18.79 7.86 -16.12
CA ARG A 187 19.81 8.89 -16.44
C ARG A 187 20.07 9.86 -15.29
N SER A 188 19.22 9.86 -14.26
CA SER A 188 19.31 10.73 -13.09
C SER A 188 20.54 10.42 -12.23
N ARG A 189 20.81 9.11 -12.05
CA ARG A 189 21.72 8.58 -11.01
C ARG A 189 21.34 9.04 -9.59
N ASP A 190 20.07 9.33 -9.37
CA ASP A 190 19.49 9.63 -8.07
C ASP A 190 18.74 8.39 -7.56
N ASP A 191 19.28 7.76 -6.52
CA ASP A 191 18.74 6.51 -5.99
C ASP A 191 17.33 6.68 -5.39
N ASP A 192 16.97 7.86 -4.86
CA ASP A 192 15.62 8.09 -4.32
C ASP A 192 14.60 8.28 -5.46
N LYS A 193 14.95 9.07 -6.48
CA LYS A 193 14.09 9.23 -7.66
C LYS A 193 13.89 7.91 -8.40
N LEU A 194 14.97 7.13 -8.56
CA LEU A 194 14.90 5.80 -9.14
C LEU A 194 14.00 4.88 -8.32
N ARG A 195 14.18 4.83 -6.99
CA ARG A 195 13.33 4.02 -6.10
C ARG A 195 11.85 4.37 -6.27
N ARG A 196 11.51 5.67 -6.33
CA ARG A 196 10.12 6.13 -6.50
C ARG A 196 9.53 5.70 -7.84
N LEU A 197 10.25 5.92 -8.94
CA LEU A 197 9.78 5.50 -10.27
C LEU A 197 9.69 3.97 -10.36
N SER A 198 10.68 3.24 -9.85
CA SER A 198 10.64 1.77 -9.84
C SER A 198 9.46 1.25 -9.05
N GLN A 199 9.11 1.82 -7.89
CA GLN A 199 7.91 1.43 -7.15
C GLN A 199 6.63 1.65 -7.98
N ALA A 200 6.54 2.77 -8.69
CA ALA A 200 5.41 3.09 -9.56
C ALA A 200 5.27 2.10 -10.72
N VAL A 201 6.38 1.69 -11.35
CA VAL A 201 6.39 0.73 -12.47
C VAL A 201 6.13 -0.70 -11.99
N LEU A 202 6.85 -1.15 -10.96
CA LEU A 202 6.80 -2.54 -10.47
C LEU A 202 5.43 -2.92 -9.89
N ARG A 203 4.59 -1.94 -9.53
CA ARG A 203 3.19 -2.15 -9.17
C ARG A 203 2.38 -2.82 -10.29
N TYR A 204 2.72 -2.53 -11.54
CA TYR A 204 2.01 -3.00 -12.73
C TYR A 204 2.83 -4.04 -13.50
N MET A 205 4.15 -3.88 -13.52
CA MET A 205 5.10 -4.78 -14.19
C MET A 205 6.17 -5.27 -13.21
N PRO A 206 5.88 -6.28 -12.35
CA PRO A 206 6.80 -6.72 -11.30
C PRO A 206 8.14 -7.27 -11.80
N LEU A 207 8.23 -7.58 -13.09
CA LEU A 207 9.43 -8.12 -13.74
C LEU A 207 10.20 -7.06 -14.55
N ALA A 208 9.82 -5.77 -14.46
CA ALA A 208 10.46 -4.73 -15.23
C ALA A 208 11.97 -4.69 -15.01
N GLU A 209 12.72 -4.57 -16.11
CA GLU A 209 14.18 -4.56 -16.10
C GLU A 209 14.73 -3.15 -15.91
N LEU A 210 15.84 -3.03 -15.16
CA LEU A 210 16.51 -1.75 -14.91
C LEU A 210 17.77 -1.62 -15.76
N GLY A 211 17.77 -0.64 -16.65
CA GLY A 211 18.91 -0.15 -17.40
C GLY A 211 19.43 1.19 -16.88
N ARG A 212 20.68 1.53 -17.24
CA ARG A 212 21.29 2.83 -16.95
C ARG A 212 21.86 3.46 -18.21
N ALA A 213 21.69 4.77 -18.34
CA ALA A 213 22.28 5.56 -19.41
C ALA A 213 22.97 6.82 -18.87
N ARG A 214 23.78 7.46 -19.71
CA ARG A 214 24.46 8.72 -19.35
C ARG A 214 23.43 9.86 -19.35
N ALA A 215 23.56 10.79 -18.41
CA ALA A 215 22.81 12.05 -18.44
C ALA A 215 23.09 12.82 -19.74
N VAL A 216 22.03 13.24 -20.42
CA VAL A 216 22.09 14.03 -21.65
C VAL A 216 21.25 15.30 -21.44
N ARG A 217 21.84 16.46 -21.69
CA ARG A 217 21.13 17.74 -21.54
C ARG A 217 19.89 17.78 -22.43
N GLY A 218 18.76 18.18 -21.85
CA GLY A 218 17.48 18.28 -22.57
C GLY A 218 16.76 16.94 -22.78
N ARG A 219 17.29 15.83 -22.22
CA ARG A 219 16.53 14.58 -22.10
C ARG A 219 15.97 14.43 -20.69
N PRO A 220 14.83 13.73 -20.54
CA PRO A 220 14.28 13.41 -19.23
C PRO A 220 15.21 12.51 -18.43
N GLU A 221 15.05 12.59 -17.11
CA GLU A 221 15.78 11.80 -16.12
C GLU A 221 15.57 10.30 -16.31
N PHE A 222 14.35 9.91 -16.71
CA PHE A 222 14.00 8.51 -16.93
C PHE A 222 13.31 8.30 -18.27
N THR A 223 13.51 7.11 -18.83
CA THR A 223 12.64 6.56 -19.88
C THR A 223 12.03 5.27 -19.37
N VAL A 224 10.72 5.10 -19.49
CA VAL A 224 10.05 3.81 -19.33
C VAL A 224 9.61 3.33 -20.70
N ILE A 225 10.06 2.15 -21.12
CA ILE A 225 9.62 1.52 -22.37
C ILE A 225 8.66 0.39 -22.01
N VAL A 226 7.37 0.57 -22.27
CA VAL A 226 6.35 -0.44 -21.93
C VAL A 226 6.47 -1.64 -22.86
N GLY A 227 6.47 -2.84 -22.28
CA GLY A 227 6.56 -4.12 -22.99
C GLY A 227 5.24 -4.89 -23.01
N GLN A 228 5.28 -6.11 -23.57
CA GLN A 228 4.13 -7.02 -23.66
C GLN A 228 3.58 -7.43 -22.29
N ASP A 229 4.40 -7.39 -21.24
CA ASP A 229 3.98 -7.58 -19.86
C ASP A 229 2.92 -6.56 -19.40
N TYR A 230 3.01 -5.30 -19.86
CA TYR A 230 1.97 -4.33 -19.60
C TYR A 230 0.71 -4.56 -20.44
N ALA A 231 0.87 -5.00 -21.70
CA ALA A 231 -0.28 -5.38 -22.53
C ALA A 231 -1.12 -6.46 -21.85
N ALA A 232 -0.46 -7.54 -21.37
CA ALA A 232 -1.10 -8.62 -20.64
C ALA A 232 -1.77 -8.15 -19.35
N TYR A 233 -1.13 -7.23 -18.61
CA TYR A 233 -1.75 -6.61 -17.44
C TYR A 233 -3.05 -5.87 -17.79
N VAL A 234 -3.04 -5.04 -18.83
CA VAL A 234 -4.21 -4.26 -19.27
C VAL A 234 -5.34 -5.19 -19.72
N GLU A 235 -5.02 -6.24 -20.48
CA GLU A 235 -5.99 -7.24 -20.91
C GLU A 235 -6.67 -7.93 -19.71
N SER A 236 -5.89 -8.39 -18.72
CA SER A 236 -6.44 -9.04 -17.52
C SER A 236 -7.41 -8.15 -16.73
N ARG A 237 -7.16 -6.83 -16.70
CA ARG A 237 -8.04 -5.84 -16.05
C ARG A 237 -9.32 -5.58 -16.83
N GLY A 238 -9.26 -5.67 -18.16
CA GLY A 238 -10.42 -5.50 -19.04
C GLY A 238 -11.43 -6.62 -18.87
N GLU A 239 -10.96 -7.86 -18.77
CA GLU A 239 -11.81 -9.05 -18.58
C GLU A 239 -12.56 -9.05 -17.24
N GLU A 240 -11.94 -8.55 -16.17
CA GLU A 240 -12.56 -8.40 -14.84
C GLU A 240 -13.75 -7.40 -14.84
N SER A 241 -13.75 -6.40 -15.73
CA SER A 241 -14.82 -5.38 -15.80
C SER A 241 -16.08 -5.82 -16.57
N THR A 242 -15.98 -6.88 -17.37
CA THR A 242 -17.08 -7.40 -18.21
C THR A 242 -17.82 -8.58 -17.59
N GLY A 243 -17.49 -8.96 -16.35
CA GLY A 243 -18.00 -10.14 -15.66
C GLY A 243 -19.25 -9.94 -14.79
N ASP A 244 -19.86 -8.75 -14.78
CA ASP A 244 -21.09 -8.44 -14.02
C ASP A 244 -22.38 -8.54 -14.87
#